data_AF-A0A939XXZ5-F1
#
_entry.id   AF-A0A939XXZ5-F1
#
_cell.length_a   1.000
_cell.length_b   1.000
_cell.length_c   1.000
_cell.angle_alpha   90.00
_cell.angle_beta   90.00
_cell.angle_gamma   90.00
#
_symmetry.space_group_name_H-M   'P 1'
#
loop_
_entity.id
_entity.type
_entity.pdbx_description
1 polymer ?
#
loop_
_entity_poly.entity_id
_entity_poly.type
_entity_poly.pdbx_seq_one_letter_code
_entity_poly.pdbx_strand_id
1 'polypeptide(L)'
;MIKLFLLQLVAHTLSDFFFQNDAMCQGKKRDGFRSFLSPHLFAHVIITLLLSLILASPWGFWFPAFIVAGTHYVIDGLKNALRKERIHLFFLDQILHVVIIAAAC
;
A
#
# COMPACT_ATOMS: atom_id res chain seq x y z
N MET A 1 12.70 -12.08 10.98
CA MET A 1 12.82 -10.62 11.12
C MET A 1 13.28 -10.02 9.79
N ILE A 2 14.59 -9.96 9.46
CA ILE A 2 15.08 -9.34 8.20
C ILE A 2 14.45 -9.92 6.92
N LYS A 3 14.31 -11.25 6.84
CA LYS A 3 13.70 -11.90 5.67
C LYS A 3 12.25 -11.45 5.40
N LEU A 4 11.43 -11.40 6.45
CA LEU A 4 10.03 -10.98 6.34
C LEU A 4 9.93 -9.53 5.89
N PHE A 5 10.75 -8.67 6.49
CA PHE A 5 10.87 -7.26 6.10
C PHE A 5 11.20 -7.11 4.60
N LEU A 6 12.21 -7.83 4.10
CA LEU A 6 12.57 -7.78 2.68
C LEU A 6 11.45 -8.28 1.77
N LEU A 7 10.79 -9.39 2.12
CA LEU A 7 9.66 -9.92 1.35
C LEU A 7 8.48 -8.94 1.30
N GLN A 8 8.19 -8.27 2.41
CA GLN A 8 7.13 -7.25 2.48
C GLN A 8 7.52 -5.96 1.75
N LEU A 9 8.80 -5.58 1.79
CA LEU A 9 9.31 -4.45 1.00
C LEU A 9 9.17 -4.72 -0.50
N VAL A 10 9.44 -5.95 -0.95
CA VAL A 10 9.20 -6.38 -2.33
C VAL A 10 7.71 -6.38 -2.64
N ALA A 11 6.85 -6.90 -1.76
CA ALA A 11 5.40 -6.88 -1.94
C ALA A 11 4.88 -5.45 -2.14
N HIS A 12 5.32 -4.52 -1.30
CA HIS A 12 5.00 -3.10 -1.38
C HIS A 12 5.46 -2.48 -2.71
N THR A 13 6.73 -2.70 -3.06
CA THR A 13 7.30 -2.14 -4.30
C THR A 13 6.56 -2.66 -5.55
N LEU A 14 6.25 -3.95 -5.58
CA LEU A 14 5.47 -4.55 -6.66
C LEU A 14 4.06 -3.95 -6.71
N SER A 15 3.40 -3.78 -5.55
CA SER A 15 2.07 -3.19 -5.51
C SER A 15 2.07 -1.75 -6.04
N ASP A 16 2.87 -0.86 -5.45
CA ASP A 16 2.84 0.59 -5.70
C ASP A 16 3.39 1.00 -7.07
N PHE A 17 4.33 0.24 -7.65
CA PHE A 17 5.01 0.65 -8.88
C PHE A 17 4.76 -0.28 -10.07
N PHE A 18 4.57 -1.58 -9.84
CA PHE A 18 4.37 -2.53 -10.94
C PHE A 18 2.90 -2.73 -11.26
N PHE A 19 2.06 -2.91 -10.23
CA PHE A 19 0.65 -3.22 -10.40
C PHE A 19 -0.28 -1.99 -10.34
N GLN A 20 0.15 -0.90 -9.70
CA GLN A 20 -0.57 0.36 -9.72
C GLN A 20 -0.30 1.13 -11.03
N ASN A 21 -1.30 1.15 -11.92
CA ASN A 21 -1.19 1.86 -13.20
C ASN A 21 -1.71 3.31 -13.15
N ASP A 22 -1.46 4.06 -14.22
CA ASP A 22 -1.88 5.46 -14.34
C ASP A 22 -3.39 5.65 -14.27
N ALA A 23 -4.17 4.68 -14.75
CA ALA A 23 -5.63 4.73 -14.70
C ALA A 23 -6.13 4.67 -13.24
N MET A 24 -5.53 3.80 -12.41
CA MET A 24 -5.81 3.74 -10.98
C MET A 24 -5.45 5.04 -10.29
N CYS A 25 -4.28 5.60 -10.60
CA CYS A 25 -3.85 6.90 -10.07
C CYS A 25 -4.84 8.03 -10.43
N GLN A 26 -5.26 8.10 -11.69
CA GLN A 26 -6.22 9.11 -12.16
C GLN A 26 -7.61 8.92 -11.55
N GLY A 27 -8.08 7.67 -11.43
CA GLY A 27 -9.35 7.34 -10.77
C GLY A 27 -9.37 7.79 -9.31
N LYS A 28 -8.32 7.45 -8.54
CA LYS A 28 -8.17 7.86 -7.13
C LYS A 28 -8.20 9.39 -6.96
N LYS A 29 -7.60 10.15 -7.88
CA LYS A 29 -7.57 11.64 -7.85
C LYS A 29 -8.94 12.29 -8.10
N ARG A 30 -9.76 11.69 -8.97
CA ARG A 30 -11.09 12.21 -9.32
C ARG A 30 -12.05 12.18 -8.12
N ASP A 31 -11.91 11.16 -7.29
CA ASP A 31 -12.85 10.87 -6.20
C ASP A 31 -12.59 11.70 -4.91
N GLY A 32 -11.40 12.28 -4.74
CA GLY A 32 -11.09 13.16 -3.59
C GLY A 32 -11.30 12.45 -2.23
N PHE A 33 -12.12 13.01 -1.34
CA PHE A 33 -12.48 12.35 -0.06
C PHE A 33 -13.25 11.04 -0.25
N ARG A 34 -13.91 10.82 -1.41
CA ARG A 34 -14.52 9.53 -1.77
C ARG A 34 -13.47 8.53 -2.26
N SER A 35 -12.18 8.88 -2.31
CA SER A 35 -11.11 7.97 -2.70
C SER A 35 -11.07 6.71 -1.84
N PHE A 36 -11.47 6.77 -0.56
CA PHE A 36 -11.62 5.59 0.28
C PHE A 36 -12.58 4.56 -0.35
N LEU A 37 -13.66 5.02 -0.98
CA LEU A 37 -14.65 4.18 -1.66
C LEU A 37 -14.29 3.89 -3.13
N SER A 38 -13.12 4.35 -3.60
CA SER A 38 -12.74 4.18 -5.01
C SER A 38 -12.43 2.71 -5.30
N PRO A 39 -13.04 2.11 -6.35
CA PRO A 39 -12.73 0.75 -6.76
C PRO A 39 -11.23 0.54 -7.05
N HIS A 40 -10.55 1.60 -7.52
CA HIS A 40 -9.11 1.56 -7.80
C HIS A 40 -8.27 1.45 -6.52
N LEU A 41 -8.66 2.14 -5.44
CA LEU A 41 -7.96 2.02 -4.16
C LEU A 41 -8.19 0.64 -3.53
N PHE A 42 -9.42 0.14 -3.62
CA PHE A 42 -9.74 -1.19 -3.12
C PHE A 42 -9.00 -2.29 -3.89
N ALA A 43 -8.97 -2.21 -5.22
CA ALA A 43 -8.21 -3.13 -6.06
C ALA A 43 -6.71 -3.09 -5.73
N HIS A 44 -6.14 -1.90 -5.53
CA HIS A 44 -4.74 -1.72 -5.13
C HIS A 44 -4.41 -2.48 -3.85
N VAL A 45 -5.25 -2.32 -2.83
CA VAL A 45 -5.01 -2.92 -1.51
C VAL A 45 -5.21 -4.43 -1.52
N ILE A 46 -6.13 -4.93 -2.34
CA ILE A 46 -6.24 -6.38 -2.57
C ILE A 46 -4.93 -6.90 -3.17
N ILE A 47 -4.33 -6.20 -4.13
CA ILE A 47 -3.05 -6.60 -4.72
C ILE A 47 -1.95 -6.60 -3.64
N THR A 48 -1.86 -5.55 -2.82
CA THR A 48 -0.90 -5.49 -1.70
C THR A 48 -1.08 -6.68 -0.75
N LEU A 49 -2.33 -6.99 -0.35
CA LEU A 49 -2.64 -8.12 0.53
C LEU A 49 -2.24 -9.46 -0.11
N LEU A 50 -2.59 -9.68 -1.37
CA LEU A 50 -2.27 -10.92 -2.08
C LEU A 50 -0.76 -11.11 -2.23
N LEU A 51 -0.02 -10.06 -2.60
CA LEU A 51 1.44 -10.12 -2.69
C LEU A 51 2.07 -10.40 -1.32
N SER A 52 1.58 -9.72 -0.28
CA SER A 52 2.04 -9.93 1.09
C SER A 52 1.83 -11.39 1.55
N LEU A 53 0.64 -11.93 1.29
CA LEU A 53 0.31 -13.32 1.61
C LEU A 53 1.15 -14.29 0.78
N ILE A 54 1.18 -14.17 -0.54
CA ILE A 54 1.92 -15.09 -1.43
C ILE A 54 3.40 -15.17 -1.04
N LEU A 55 4.03 -14.03 -0.73
CA LEU A 55 5.46 -13.97 -0.44
C LEU A 55 5.81 -14.40 0.99
N ALA A 56 4.95 -14.11 1.98
CA ALA A 56 5.30 -14.26 3.39
C ALA A 56 4.46 -15.29 4.19
N SER A 57 3.36 -15.78 3.63
CA SER A 57 2.51 -16.82 4.23
C SER A 57 3.26 -18.08 4.69
N PRO A 58 4.19 -18.66 3.90
CA PRO A 58 4.94 -19.86 4.34
C PRO A 58 5.76 -19.65 5.62
N TRP A 59 5.97 -18.39 6.02
CA TRP A 59 6.73 -17.98 7.19
C TRP A 59 5.84 -17.57 8.37
N GLY A 60 4.54 -17.84 8.30
CA GLY A 60 3.57 -17.53 9.36
C GLY A 60 3.04 -16.09 9.34
N PHE A 61 3.32 -15.31 8.29
CA PHE A 61 2.97 -13.89 8.20
C PHE A 61 1.50 -13.62 7.77
N TRP A 62 0.55 -14.41 8.26
CA TRP A 62 -0.84 -14.32 7.82
C TRP A 62 -1.56 -13.12 8.42
N PHE A 63 -1.51 -12.97 9.75
CA PHE A 63 -2.19 -11.86 10.45
C PHE A 63 -1.52 -10.50 10.19
N PRO A 64 -0.18 -10.37 10.25
CA PRO A 64 0.49 -9.11 9.93
C PRO A 64 0.26 -8.61 8.50
N ALA A 65 0.02 -9.50 7.53
CA ALA A 65 -0.32 -9.12 6.16
C ALA A 65 -1.60 -8.26 6.09
N PHE A 66 -2.62 -8.57 6.90
CA PHE A 66 -3.83 -7.76 6.98
C PHE A 66 -3.58 -6.40 7.60
N ILE A 67 -2.68 -6.29 8.58
CA ILE A 67 -2.27 -5.00 9.16
C ILE A 67 -1.57 -4.16 8.11
N VAL A 68 -0.60 -4.73 7.38
CA VAL A 68 0.13 -4.04 6.31
C VAL A 68 -0.84 -3.56 5.22
N ALA A 69 -1.73 -4.42 4.73
CA ALA A 69 -2.70 -4.05 3.71
C ALA A 69 -3.71 -2.99 4.20
N GLY A 70 -4.21 -3.12 5.43
CA GLY A 70 -5.18 -2.18 6.00
C GLY A 70 -4.58 -0.79 6.26
N THR A 71 -3.34 -0.74 6.74
CA THR A 71 -2.62 0.53 6.91
C THR A 71 -2.23 1.15 5.58
N HIS A 72 -1.84 0.33 4.58
CA HIS A 72 -1.61 0.78 3.20
C HIS A 72 -2.84 1.50 2.64
N TYR A 73 -4.02 0.86 2.73
CA TYR A 73 -5.30 1.46 2.33
C TYR A 73 -5.56 2.83 2.98
N VAL A 74 -5.30 2.94 4.29
CA VAL A 74 -5.53 4.19 5.03
C VAL A 74 -4.55 5.27 4.58
N ILE A 75 -3.26 4.96 4.47
CA ILE A 75 -2.22 5.93 4.07
C ILE A 75 -2.52 6.46 2.66
N ASP A 76 -2.78 5.57 1.70
CA ASP A 76 -3.09 5.93 0.33
C ASP A 76 -4.39 6.76 0.23
N GLY A 77 -5.42 6.38 0.99
CA GLY A 77 -6.69 7.11 1.05
C GLY A 77 -6.52 8.52 1.59
N LEU A 78 -5.74 8.69 2.66
CA LEU A 78 -5.43 10.00 3.25
C LEU A 78 -4.62 10.87 2.29
N LYS A 79 -3.59 10.30 1.64
CA LYS A 79 -2.79 10.99 0.63
C LYS A 79 -3.67 11.54 -0.50
N ASN A 80 -4.59 10.73 -1.02
CA ASN A 80 -5.50 11.15 -2.10
C ASN A 80 -6.48 12.24 -1.65
N ALA A 81 -6.95 12.18 -0.40
CA ALA A 81 -7.83 13.19 0.17
C ALA A 81 -7.16 14.59 0.27
N LEU A 82 -5.83 14.65 0.41
CA LEU A 82 -5.09 15.90 0.48
C LEU A 82 -4.99 16.66 -0.87
N ARG A 83 -5.30 16.01 -2.00
CA ARG A 83 -5.33 16.57 -3.37
C ARG A 83 -4.13 17.47 -3.74
N LYS A 84 -2.95 17.19 -3.20
CA LYS A 84 -1.73 17.96 -3.43
C LYS A 84 -0.69 17.07 -4.11
N GLU A 85 -0.35 17.39 -5.35
CA GLU A 85 0.78 16.75 -6.01
C GLU A 85 2.06 17.46 -5.59
N ARG A 86 2.72 16.87 -4.59
CA ARG A 86 3.97 17.40 -4.05
C ARG A 86 4.92 16.24 -3.80
N ILE A 87 6.16 16.38 -4.27
CA ILE A 87 7.17 15.33 -4.15
C ILE A 87 7.42 14.91 -2.70
N HIS A 88 7.30 15.82 -1.73
CA HIS A 88 7.42 15.48 -0.31
C HIS A 88 6.26 14.62 0.21
N LEU A 89 5.05 14.73 -0.36
CA LEU A 89 3.93 13.85 0.00
C LEU A 89 4.15 12.44 -0.54
N PHE A 90 4.82 12.30 -1.69
CA PHE A 90 5.27 11.00 -2.20
C PHE A 90 6.32 10.37 -1.27
N PHE A 91 7.35 11.12 -0.85
CA PHE A 91 8.35 10.55 0.07
C PHE A 91 7.76 10.24 1.45
N LEU A 92 6.92 11.11 1.99
CA LEU A 92 6.23 10.86 3.26
C LEU A 92 5.38 9.58 3.19
N ASP A 93 4.64 9.41 2.10
CA ASP A 93 3.85 8.22 1.82
C ASP A 93 4.71 6.94 1.80
N GLN A 94 5.81 6.92 1.05
CA GLN A 94 6.70 5.76 1.00
C GLN A 94 7.36 5.46 2.35
N ILE A 95 7.76 6.49 3.09
CA ILE A 95 8.33 6.33 4.44
C ILE A 95 7.30 5.71 5.39
N LEU A 96 6.05 6.20 5.39
CA LEU A 96 5.00 5.65 6.24
C LEU A 96 4.76 4.18 5.97
N HIS A 97 4.68 3.77 4.70
CA HIS A 97 4.54 2.36 4.34
C HIS A 97 5.71 1.50 4.83
N VAL A 98 6.96 1.96 4.64
CA VAL A 98 8.15 1.23 5.11
C VAL A 98 8.18 1.13 6.64
N VAL A 99 7.77 2.18 7.36
CA VAL A 99 7.69 2.17 8.84
C VAL A 99 6.67 1.14 9.31
N ILE A 100 5.50 1.07 8.68
CA ILE A 100 4.49 0.04 8.98
C ILE A 100 5.04 -1.36 8.72
N ILE A 101 5.70 -1.58 7.58
CA ILE A 101 6.28 -2.88 7.23
C ILE A 101 7.33 -3.28 8.27
N ALA A 102 8.20 -2.35 8.68
CA ALA A 102 9.20 -2.59 9.71
C ALA A 102 8.57 -2.89 11.08
N ALA A 103 7.48 -2.21 11.44
CA ALA A 103 6.77 -2.44 12.70
C ALA A 103 5.99 -3.77 12.73
N ALA A 104 5.56 -4.26 11.55
CA ALA A 104 4.80 -5.50 11.43
C ALA A 104 5.67 -6.77 11.33
N CYS A 105 6.98 -6.64 11.05
CA CYS A 105 7.92 -7.74 10.80
C CYS A 105 8.84 -8.08 11.97
#